data_AF-A0A3D1KXM9-F1
#
_entry.id   AF-A0A3D1KXM9-F1
#
_cell.length_a   1.000
_cell.length_b   1.000
_cell.length_c   1.000
_cell.angle_alpha   90.00
_cell.angle_beta   90.00
_cell.angle_gamma   90.00
#
_symmetry.space_group_name_H-M   'P 1'
#
loop_
_entity.id
_entity.type
_entity.pdbx_description
1 polymer ?
#
loop_
_entity_poly.entity_id
_entity_poly.type
_entity_poly.pdbx_seq_one_letter_code
_entity_poly.pdbx_strand_id
1 'polypeptide(L)'
;MRTFTLSAITLLLFVFGAAAQNLNNPKDANGFYIVKWDCATGTWAASNDIEVDQTFTFAVDVTGTPFENWLKATPTAAGATRALAINKWTNYGDVSGGTNRLKQIKGNIFGATWNIKQIASTMDVTAATGIDSVVFIYGQVFGFEFTATNPGAGWWMWPAEIPGGTAIDPGTGAIFKTLPYTGTKTSTEFYSDDYDGGLFFSNNTPEKGYTLPCSVVTAISDITKPESPVISHEYYNVQGARLSKEPETGLFIHRTIKADGTSESVKVIKSMK
;
A
#
# COMPACT_ATOMS: atom_id res chain seq x y z
N MET A 1 -39.35 -24.97 54.73
CA MET A 1 -38.50 -23.82 54.35
C MET A 1 -37.19 -24.35 53.78
N ARG A 2 -36.96 -24.22 52.48
CA ARG A 2 -35.65 -24.39 51.86
C ARG A 2 -35.46 -23.21 50.91
N THR A 3 -34.51 -22.37 51.27
CA THR A 3 -34.12 -21.12 50.62
C THR A 3 -33.59 -21.39 49.22
N PHE A 4 -34.17 -20.69 48.23
CA PHE A 4 -33.61 -20.53 46.90
C PHE A 4 -32.52 -19.45 46.96
N THR A 5 -31.26 -19.84 46.80
CA THR A 5 -30.15 -18.90 46.60
C THR A 5 -29.85 -18.87 45.11
N LEU A 6 -30.36 -17.86 44.42
CA LEU A 6 -30.06 -17.58 43.02
C LEU A 6 -28.74 -16.80 42.99
N SER A 7 -27.63 -17.47 42.66
CA SER A 7 -26.35 -16.80 42.43
C SER A 7 -26.37 -16.18 41.03
N ALA A 8 -26.53 -14.85 40.96
CA ALA A 8 -26.32 -14.09 39.74
C ALA A 8 -24.82 -14.07 39.40
N ILE A 9 -24.42 -14.86 38.40
CA ILE A 9 -23.11 -14.74 37.76
C ILE A 9 -23.24 -13.65 36.71
N THR A 10 -22.90 -12.42 37.08
CA THR A 10 -22.64 -11.34 36.11
C THR A 10 -21.29 -11.63 35.48
N LEU A 11 -21.28 -12.32 34.35
CA LEU A 11 -20.10 -12.48 33.52
C LEU A 11 -19.79 -11.11 32.90
N LEU A 12 -18.91 -10.32 33.54
CA LEU A 12 -18.26 -9.18 32.90
C LEU A 12 -17.42 -9.75 31.73
N LEU A 13 -17.98 -9.71 30.53
CA LEU A 13 -17.22 -9.79 29.29
C LEU A 13 -16.38 -8.51 29.21
N PHE A 14 -15.19 -8.54 29.82
CA PHE A 14 -14.11 -7.65 29.40
C PHE A 14 -13.74 -8.06 27.97
N VAL A 15 -14.38 -7.43 26.99
CA VAL A 15 -13.84 -7.37 25.65
C VAL A 15 -12.54 -6.58 25.79
N PHE A 16 -11.41 -7.29 25.93
CA PHE A 16 -10.12 -6.72 25.60
C PHE A 16 -10.17 -6.43 24.10
N GLY A 17 -10.65 -5.24 23.74
CA GLY A 17 -10.34 -4.68 22.43
C GLY A 17 -8.82 -4.62 22.38
N ALA A 18 -8.20 -5.38 21.47
CA ALA A 18 -6.80 -5.17 21.16
C ALA A 18 -6.65 -3.68 20.85
N ALA A 19 -5.87 -2.96 21.65
CA ALA A 19 -5.60 -1.56 21.35
C ALA A 19 -4.99 -1.52 19.95
N ALA A 20 -5.56 -0.72 19.05
CA ALA A 20 -5.06 -0.54 17.69
C ALA A 20 -4.18 0.71 17.64
N GLN A 21 -3.06 0.64 16.95
CA GLN A 21 -2.24 1.79 16.64
C GLN A 21 -2.97 2.59 15.55
N ASN A 22 -3.37 3.80 15.87
CA ASN A 22 -3.95 4.71 14.89
C ASN A 22 -2.88 5.70 14.39
N LEU A 23 -2.89 5.93 13.09
CA LEU A 23 -2.10 6.93 12.39
C LEU A 23 -3.02 8.06 11.88
N ASN A 24 -2.43 9.17 11.47
CA ASN A 24 -3.14 10.33 10.93
C ASN A 24 -3.24 10.33 9.39
N ASN A 25 -2.89 9.21 8.75
CA ASN A 25 -3.08 9.04 7.31
C ASN A 25 -4.55 9.34 6.92
N PRO A 26 -4.80 9.97 5.77
CA PRO A 26 -6.14 10.07 5.20
C PRO A 26 -6.75 8.67 4.99
N LYS A 27 -8.08 8.58 4.99
CA LYS A 27 -8.79 7.32 4.75
C LYS A 27 -9.54 7.34 3.42
N ASP A 28 -9.64 6.20 2.77
CA ASP A 28 -10.51 6.01 1.61
C ASP A 28 -11.98 5.88 2.04
N ALA A 29 -12.89 5.76 1.06
CA ALA A 29 -14.33 5.61 1.32
C ALA A 29 -14.71 4.34 2.09
N ASN A 30 -13.82 3.34 2.16
CA ASN A 30 -14.02 2.09 2.88
C ASN A 30 -13.32 2.10 4.26
N GLY A 31 -12.68 3.21 4.64
CA GLY A 31 -11.98 3.37 5.91
C GLY A 31 -10.53 2.88 5.93
N PHE A 32 -9.98 2.37 4.82
CA PHE A 32 -8.54 2.03 4.76
C PHE A 32 -7.69 3.29 4.69
N TYR A 33 -6.47 3.24 5.23
CA TYR A 33 -5.54 4.36 5.07
C TYR A 33 -5.09 4.51 3.62
N ILE A 34 -5.05 5.75 3.14
CA ILE A 34 -4.29 6.14 1.96
C ILE A 34 -2.82 6.21 2.39
N VAL A 35 -2.00 5.34 1.81
CA VAL A 35 -0.58 5.18 2.17
C VAL A 35 0.35 5.63 1.05
N LYS A 36 -0.17 5.83 -0.16
CA LYS A 36 0.60 6.30 -1.31
C LYS A 36 0.87 7.79 -1.21
N TRP A 37 2.15 8.15 -1.17
CA TRP A 37 2.63 9.53 -1.23
C TRP A 37 2.99 9.91 -2.66
N ASP A 38 2.49 11.05 -3.12
CA ASP A 38 2.88 11.64 -4.39
C ASP A 38 4.11 12.54 -4.18
N CYS A 39 5.25 12.03 -4.61
CA CYS A 39 6.53 12.72 -4.50
C CYS A 39 6.64 13.96 -5.40
N ALA A 40 5.88 14.05 -6.49
CA ALA A 40 5.93 15.18 -7.40
C ALA A 40 5.19 16.40 -6.82
N THR A 41 4.07 16.16 -6.14
CA THR A 41 3.27 17.23 -5.52
C THR A 41 3.55 17.43 -4.04
N GLY A 42 4.18 16.46 -3.38
CA GLY A 42 4.43 16.49 -1.94
C GLY A 42 3.14 16.41 -1.13
N THR A 43 2.21 15.56 -1.58
CA THR A 43 0.88 15.34 -0.99
C THR A 43 0.49 13.85 -0.99
N TRP A 44 -0.57 13.50 -0.26
CA TRP A 44 -1.16 12.16 -0.37
C TRP A 44 -1.82 11.97 -1.74
N ALA A 45 -1.65 10.78 -2.33
CA ALA A 45 -2.39 10.44 -3.54
C ALA A 45 -3.90 10.37 -3.27
N ALA A 46 -4.72 10.44 -4.32
CA ALA A 46 -6.18 10.35 -4.16
C ALA A 46 -6.66 8.95 -3.72
N SER A 47 -5.89 7.89 -3.99
CA SER A 47 -6.21 6.51 -3.60
C SER A 47 -4.97 5.60 -3.65
N ASN A 48 -5.11 4.37 -3.14
CA ASN A 48 -4.11 3.30 -3.27
C ASN A 48 -4.37 2.47 -4.54
N ASP A 49 -4.25 3.09 -5.70
CA ASP A 49 -4.46 2.50 -7.03
C ASP A 49 -3.22 1.72 -7.52
N ILE A 50 -2.79 0.74 -6.73
CA ILE A 50 -1.57 -0.05 -6.99
C ILE A 50 -1.85 -1.54 -6.98
N GLU A 51 -1.23 -2.30 -7.89
CA GLU A 51 -1.06 -3.75 -7.77
C GLU A 51 0.20 -4.08 -6.97
N VAL A 52 0.32 -5.32 -6.48
CA VAL A 52 1.46 -5.74 -5.62
C VAL A 52 2.83 -5.63 -6.29
N ASP A 53 2.89 -5.69 -7.62
CA ASP A 53 4.14 -5.60 -8.40
C ASP A 53 4.35 -4.19 -9.00
N GLN A 54 3.70 -3.18 -8.44
CA GLN A 54 3.94 -1.78 -8.81
C GLN A 54 4.74 -1.06 -7.73
N THR A 55 5.73 -0.29 -8.17
CA THR A 55 6.53 0.56 -7.28
C THR A 55 5.75 1.80 -6.86
N PHE A 56 5.74 2.09 -5.56
CA PHE A 56 5.10 3.29 -4.99
C PHE A 56 5.84 3.76 -3.74
N THR A 57 5.65 5.02 -3.35
CA THR A 57 6.14 5.52 -2.06
C THR A 57 5.10 5.28 -0.99
N PHE A 58 5.37 4.36 -0.07
CA PHE A 58 4.60 4.14 1.13
C PHE A 58 4.94 5.22 2.17
N ALA A 59 3.93 5.79 2.82
CA ALA A 59 4.12 6.76 3.87
C ALA A 59 3.12 6.60 5.02
N VAL A 60 3.54 7.04 6.20
CA VAL A 60 2.75 7.15 7.42
C VAL A 60 2.79 8.58 7.94
N ASP A 61 1.64 9.09 8.40
CA ASP A 61 1.54 10.34 9.15
C ASP A 61 1.40 10.04 10.64
N VAL A 62 2.37 10.48 11.43
CA VAL A 62 2.34 10.33 12.89
C VAL A 62 1.87 11.58 13.62
N THR A 63 1.37 12.60 12.92
CA THR A 63 0.81 13.81 13.54
C THR A 63 -0.29 13.48 14.54
N GLY A 64 -0.25 14.07 15.72
CA GLY A 64 -1.21 13.83 16.80
C GLY A 64 -1.12 12.45 17.45
N THR A 65 -0.20 11.59 17.02
CA THR A 65 0.04 10.28 17.65
C THR A 65 1.14 10.39 18.72
N PRO A 66 1.24 9.42 19.65
CA PRO A 66 2.35 9.37 20.61
C PRO A 66 3.75 9.37 19.96
N PHE A 67 3.87 8.87 18.72
CA PHE A 67 5.13 8.90 17.99
C PHE A 67 5.61 10.31 17.67
N GLU A 68 4.72 11.29 17.47
CA GLU A 68 5.13 12.66 17.14
C GLU A 68 6.02 13.28 18.23
N ASN A 69 5.61 13.14 19.49
CA ASN A 69 6.39 13.65 20.62
C ASN A 69 7.62 12.78 20.89
N TRP A 70 7.47 11.46 20.77
CA TRP A 70 8.57 10.53 20.97
C TRP A 70 9.75 10.78 20.01
N LEU A 71 9.45 11.07 18.73
CA LEU A 71 10.46 11.38 17.71
C LEU A 71 11.22 12.69 18.00
N LYS A 72 10.60 13.64 18.69
CA LYS A 72 11.21 14.94 19.07
C LYS A 72 12.00 14.87 20.38
N ALA A 73 11.73 13.88 21.21
CA ALA A 73 12.39 13.73 22.50
C ALA A 73 13.85 13.28 22.34
N THR A 74 14.67 13.61 23.35
CA THR A 74 16.08 13.24 23.38
C THR A 74 16.25 11.71 23.28
N PRO A 75 17.06 11.22 22.33
CA PRO A 75 17.34 9.80 22.19
C PRO A 75 18.01 9.20 23.43
N THR A 76 17.77 7.92 23.68
CA THR A 76 18.35 7.18 24.80
C THR A 76 19.83 6.87 24.57
N ALA A 77 20.19 6.54 23.33
CA ALA A 77 21.58 6.36 22.93
C ALA A 77 22.23 7.73 22.66
N ALA A 78 23.41 7.96 23.25
CA ALA A 78 24.15 9.19 23.08
C ALA A 78 24.52 9.42 21.61
N GLY A 79 24.18 10.61 21.09
CA GLY A 79 24.42 10.99 19.69
C GLY A 79 23.54 10.27 18.67
N ALA A 80 22.50 9.55 19.10
CA ALA A 80 21.55 8.94 18.19
C ALA A 80 20.52 9.94 17.67
N THR A 81 19.82 9.53 16.62
CA THR A 81 18.61 10.17 16.08
C THR A 81 17.48 9.14 16.11
N ARG A 82 16.23 9.59 16.32
CA ARG A 82 15.04 8.74 16.28
C ARG A 82 14.39 8.72 14.90
N ALA A 83 13.90 7.57 14.50
CA ALA A 83 13.09 7.38 13.29
C ALA A 83 12.10 6.22 13.49
N LEU A 84 11.35 5.90 12.44
CA LEU A 84 10.31 4.86 12.46
C LEU A 84 10.71 3.68 11.59
N ALA A 85 10.26 2.50 11.95
CA ALA A 85 10.34 1.31 11.13
C ALA A 85 8.99 0.58 11.16
N ILE A 86 8.77 -0.30 10.18
CA ILE A 86 7.54 -1.06 10.04
C ILE A 86 7.80 -2.53 9.78
N ASN A 87 7.15 -3.37 10.59
CA ASN A 87 6.96 -4.77 10.28
C ASN A 87 5.64 -4.94 9.53
N LYS A 88 5.59 -5.82 8.52
CA LYS A 88 4.44 -5.92 7.62
C LYS A 88 4.25 -7.32 7.05
N TRP A 89 2.98 -7.71 6.94
CA TRP A 89 2.55 -9.00 6.40
C TRP A 89 1.27 -8.82 5.60
N THR A 90 0.86 -9.89 4.90
CA THR A 90 -0.33 -9.92 4.07
C THR A 90 -1.25 -11.07 4.45
N ASN A 91 -2.43 -11.10 3.84
CA ASN A 91 -3.33 -12.25 3.88
C ASN A 91 -2.80 -13.47 3.09
N TYR A 92 -1.65 -13.35 2.41
CA TYR A 92 -0.99 -14.41 1.64
C TYR A 92 0.43 -14.74 2.15
N GLY A 93 0.84 -14.24 3.32
CA GLY A 93 2.18 -14.45 3.90
C GLY A 93 2.95 -13.16 4.15
N ASP A 94 4.22 -13.27 4.53
CA ASP A 94 5.02 -12.10 4.93
C ASP A 94 5.52 -11.32 3.72
N VAL A 95 5.48 -9.98 3.85
CA VAL A 95 6.07 -9.08 2.86
C VAL A 95 7.57 -8.91 3.11
N SER A 96 8.04 -9.00 4.35
CA SER A 96 9.48 -8.93 4.61
C SER A 96 9.85 -9.64 5.91
N GLY A 97 10.80 -10.57 5.83
CA GLY A 97 11.40 -11.19 7.03
C GLY A 97 12.25 -10.20 7.85
N GLY A 98 12.70 -9.09 7.23
CA GLY A 98 13.29 -7.93 7.89
C GLY A 98 12.26 -6.82 8.11
N THR A 99 12.40 -6.04 9.18
CA THR A 99 11.64 -4.79 9.30
C THR A 99 12.22 -3.73 8.35
N ASN A 100 11.36 -2.99 7.67
CA ASN A 100 11.80 -1.86 6.84
C ASN A 100 11.80 -0.55 7.64
N ARG A 101 12.91 0.19 7.55
CA ARG A 101 13.04 1.52 8.12
C ARG A 101 12.25 2.53 7.27
N LEU A 102 11.82 3.62 7.89
CA LEU A 102 11.10 4.71 7.26
C LEU A 102 11.90 5.99 7.50
N LYS A 103 12.13 6.76 6.44
CA LYS A 103 12.83 8.04 6.50
C LYS A 103 11.81 9.18 6.47
N GLN A 104 12.11 10.26 7.18
CA GLN A 104 11.29 11.46 7.15
C GLN A 104 11.23 11.99 5.71
N ILE A 105 10.01 12.18 5.21
CA ILE A 105 9.73 12.79 3.90
C ILE A 105 9.50 14.29 4.10
N LYS A 106 8.56 14.65 4.98
CA LYS A 106 8.14 16.03 5.22
C LYS A 106 7.40 16.15 6.55
N GLY A 107 7.83 17.02 7.44
CA GLY A 107 7.17 17.21 8.75
C GLY A 107 7.06 15.88 9.51
N ASN A 108 5.86 15.50 9.95
CA ASN A 108 5.61 14.23 10.64
C ASN A 108 5.34 13.05 9.69
N ILE A 109 5.66 13.17 8.41
CA ILE A 109 5.44 12.13 7.40
C ILE A 109 6.73 11.36 7.19
N PHE A 110 6.67 10.04 7.36
CA PHE A 110 7.79 9.12 7.21
C PHE A 110 7.43 8.04 6.19
N GLY A 111 8.40 7.58 5.40
CA GLY A 111 8.12 6.58 4.38
C GLY A 111 9.34 5.95 3.75
N ALA A 112 9.06 5.10 2.77
CA ALA A 112 10.03 4.40 1.94
C ALA A 112 9.37 4.03 0.60
N THR A 113 10.17 3.80 -0.43
CA THR A 113 9.68 3.33 -1.72
C THR A 113 9.69 1.82 -1.77
N TRP A 114 8.53 1.24 -2.10
CA TRP A 114 8.24 -0.19 -2.03
C TRP A 114 7.76 -0.74 -3.37
N ASN A 115 8.07 -2.01 -3.61
CA ASN A 115 7.32 -2.92 -4.45
C ASN A 115 7.02 -4.17 -3.60
N ILE A 116 5.74 -4.42 -3.32
CA ILE A 116 5.32 -5.44 -2.33
C ILE A 116 5.78 -6.84 -2.75
N LYS A 117 5.62 -7.20 -4.03
CA LYS A 117 6.04 -8.50 -4.56
C LYS A 117 7.57 -8.66 -4.53
N GLN A 118 8.31 -7.60 -4.83
CA GLN A 118 9.78 -7.67 -4.84
C GLN A 118 10.39 -7.78 -3.44
N ILE A 119 9.76 -7.16 -2.43
CA ILE A 119 10.19 -7.27 -1.03
C ILE A 119 9.77 -8.64 -0.44
N ALA A 120 8.64 -9.19 -0.90
CA ALA A 120 8.01 -10.40 -0.36
C ALA A 120 9.00 -11.55 -0.09
N SER A 121 9.08 -11.97 1.18
CA SER A 121 9.90 -13.11 1.59
C SER A 121 9.17 -14.44 1.49
N THR A 122 7.88 -14.47 1.85
CA THR A 122 7.09 -15.72 1.92
C THR A 122 5.68 -15.58 1.34
N MET A 123 5.34 -14.43 0.75
CA MET A 123 4.03 -14.22 0.13
C MET A 123 3.78 -15.23 -1.00
N ASP A 124 2.65 -15.92 -0.97
CA ASP A 124 2.18 -16.76 -2.07
C ASP A 124 1.65 -15.89 -3.21
N VAL A 125 2.56 -15.50 -4.11
CA VAL A 125 2.25 -14.66 -5.29
C VAL A 125 1.24 -15.33 -6.21
N THR A 126 1.26 -16.66 -6.31
CA THR A 126 0.34 -17.41 -7.16
C THR A 126 -1.08 -17.30 -6.62
N ALA A 127 -1.28 -17.52 -5.31
CA ALA A 127 -2.57 -17.32 -4.66
C ALA A 127 -3.03 -15.85 -4.69
N ALA A 128 -2.08 -14.91 -4.62
CA ALA A 128 -2.35 -13.49 -4.71
C ALA A 128 -2.68 -12.99 -6.13
N THR A 129 -2.60 -13.83 -7.18
CA THR A 129 -2.88 -13.44 -8.57
C THR A 129 -4.30 -13.86 -8.99
N GLY A 130 -5.08 -12.94 -9.56
CA GLY A 130 -6.45 -13.23 -10.01
C GLY A 130 -7.34 -11.97 -10.09
N ILE A 131 -8.49 -12.10 -10.77
CA ILE A 131 -9.41 -10.97 -11.03
C ILE A 131 -9.99 -10.33 -9.76
N ASP A 132 -10.09 -11.11 -8.69
CA ASP A 132 -10.60 -10.65 -7.38
C ASP A 132 -9.54 -10.79 -6.27
N SER A 133 -8.29 -11.09 -6.62
CA SER A 133 -7.21 -11.36 -5.65
C SER A 133 -6.64 -10.06 -5.10
N VAL A 134 -7.33 -9.51 -4.12
CA VAL A 134 -6.91 -8.32 -3.36
C VAL A 134 -5.92 -8.72 -2.28
N VAL A 135 -4.79 -8.00 -2.20
CA VAL A 135 -3.83 -8.15 -1.12
C VAL A 135 -4.09 -7.09 -0.06
N PHE A 136 -4.36 -7.54 1.15
CA PHE A 136 -4.48 -6.70 2.34
C PHE A 136 -3.12 -6.63 3.02
N ILE A 137 -2.74 -5.41 3.41
CA ILE A 137 -1.47 -5.18 4.10
C ILE A 137 -1.75 -4.83 5.55
N TYR A 138 -1.10 -5.58 6.42
CA TYR A 138 -1.11 -5.42 7.86
C TYR A 138 0.28 -5.01 8.32
N GLY A 139 0.39 -4.44 9.51
CA GLY A 139 1.70 -4.08 10.01
C GLY A 139 1.69 -3.43 11.39
N GLN A 140 2.88 -3.19 11.89
CA GLN A 140 3.17 -2.53 13.16
C GLN A 140 4.24 -1.48 12.90
N VAL A 141 3.98 -0.22 13.25
CA VAL A 141 5.02 0.81 13.25
C VAL A 141 5.62 0.93 14.64
N PHE A 142 6.94 1.03 14.68
CA PHE A 142 7.69 1.22 15.90
C PHE A 142 8.85 2.18 15.69
N GLY A 143 9.33 2.74 16.79
CA GLY A 143 10.46 3.64 16.83
C GLY A 143 11.79 2.88 16.87
N PHE A 144 12.82 3.53 16.36
CA PHE A 144 14.18 3.08 16.53
C PHE A 144 15.13 4.28 16.66
N GLU A 145 16.34 4.00 17.15
CA GLU A 145 17.42 4.95 17.27
C GLU A 145 18.61 4.51 16.41
N PHE A 146 19.23 5.45 15.72
CA PHE A 146 20.41 5.21 14.88
C PHE A 146 21.48 6.28 15.09
N THR A 147 22.74 5.90 14.92
CA THR A 147 23.89 6.81 14.86
C THR A 147 24.56 6.69 13.50
N ALA A 148 25.59 7.51 13.24
CA ALA A 148 26.38 7.43 12.01
C ALA A 148 27.06 6.07 11.81
N THR A 149 27.29 5.30 12.88
CA THR A 149 28.02 4.03 12.85
C THR A 149 27.21 2.83 13.35
N ASN A 150 26.01 3.05 13.88
CA ASN A 150 25.11 2.00 14.35
C ASN A 150 23.67 2.27 13.91
N PRO A 151 23.18 1.58 12.86
CA PRO A 151 21.84 1.80 12.29
C PRO A 151 20.70 1.16 13.10
N GLY A 152 20.99 0.72 14.32
CA GLY A 152 20.03 0.16 15.29
C GLY A 152 20.54 0.33 16.72
N ALA A 153 21.04 1.52 17.06
CA ALA A 153 21.49 1.88 18.41
C ALA A 153 20.38 1.70 19.48
N GLY A 154 19.12 1.76 19.06
CA GLY A 154 17.95 1.28 19.80
C GLY A 154 16.94 0.71 18.82
N TRP A 155 16.23 -0.35 19.19
CA TRP A 155 15.33 -1.07 18.28
C TRP A 155 14.09 -1.56 19.02
N TRP A 156 12.98 -1.77 18.29
CA TRP A 156 11.68 -2.15 18.86
C TRP A 156 11.23 -1.21 19.99
N MET A 157 11.25 0.10 19.73
CA MET A 157 10.92 1.11 20.73
C MET A 157 9.50 1.61 20.51
N TRP A 158 8.68 1.62 21.57
CA TRP A 158 7.35 2.21 21.52
C TRP A 158 7.25 3.38 22.50
N PRO A 159 6.52 4.47 22.13
CA PRO A 159 6.04 5.44 23.10
C PRO A 159 5.28 4.72 24.22
N ALA A 160 5.35 5.24 25.45
CA ALA A 160 4.76 4.57 26.62
C ALA A 160 3.25 4.35 26.49
N GLU A 161 2.59 5.18 25.68
CA GLU A 161 1.17 5.15 25.38
C GLU A 161 0.77 4.08 24.36
N ILE A 162 1.73 3.45 23.68
CA ILE A 162 1.49 2.42 22.66
C ILE A 162 2.02 1.09 23.19
N PRO A 163 1.14 0.10 23.47
CA PRO A 163 1.59 -1.23 23.84
C PRO A 163 2.50 -1.82 22.75
N GLY A 164 3.59 -2.47 23.16
CA GLY A 164 4.53 -3.10 22.22
C GLY A 164 3.84 -4.15 21.35
N GLY A 165 4.20 -4.20 20.06
CA GLY A 165 3.61 -5.14 19.10
C GLY A 165 2.16 -4.80 18.69
N THR A 166 1.67 -3.61 18.99
CA THR A 166 0.34 -3.18 18.55
C THR A 166 0.30 -3.02 17.03
N ALA A 167 -0.66 -3.68 16.39
CA ALA A 167 -0.92 -3.53 14.96
C ALA A 167 -1.57 -2.19 14.62
N ILE A 168 -1.25 -1.67 13.45
CA ILE A 168 -1.94 -0.53 12.87
C ILE A 168 -3.29 -0.99 12.36
N ASP A 169 -4.35 -0.32 12.79
CA ASP A 169 -5.70 -0.59 12.30
C ASP A 169 -6.53 0.71 12.26
N PRO A 170 -6.91 1.20 11.05
CA PRO A 170 -7.81 2.34 10.90
C PRO A 170 -9.27 2.04 11.25
N GLY A 171 -9.60 0.83 11.72
CA GLY A 171 -10.94 0.32 12.00
C GLY A 171 -11.47 -0.65 10.95
N THR A 172 -10.60 -1.22 10.11
CA THR A 172 -10.94 -2.14 9.02
C THR A 172 -10.30 -3.52 9.18
N GLY A 173 -9.41 -3.68 10.18
CA GLY A 173 -8.60 -4.87 10.39
C GLY A 173 -7.30 -4.90 9.58
N ALA A 174 -7.08 -3.99 8.63
CA ALA A 174 -5.86 -3.89 7.83
C ALA A 174 -5.49 -2.42 7.54
N ILE A 175 -4.20 -2.14 7.30
CA ILE A 175 -3.74 -0.77 7.01
C ILE A 175 -4.35 -0.29 5.69
N PHE A 176 -4.14 -1.06 4.63
CA PHE A 176 -4.64 -0.77 3.30
C PHE A 176 -4.80 -2.05 2.46
N LYS A 177 -5.34 -1.90 1.26
CA LYS A 177 -5.47 -2.96 0.26
C LYS A 177 -4.96 -2.49 -1.09
N THR A 178 -4.47 -3.43 -1.90
CA THR A 178 -4.10 -3.21 -3.30
C THR A 178 -5.33 -3.30 -4.22
N LEU A 179 -5.15 -2.91 -5.48
CA LEU A 179 -5.98 -3.43 -6.57
C LEU A 179 -5.77 -4.94 -6.72
N PRO A 180 -6.73 -5.68 -7.30
CA PRO A 180 -6.52 -7.08 -7.66
C PRO A 180 -5.27 -7.26 -8.51
N TYR A 181 -4.43 -8.22 -8.16
CA TYR A 181 -3.19 -8.44 -8.90
C TYR A 181 -3.44 -9.24 -10.17
N THR A 182 -3.22 -8.59 -11.31
CA THR A 182 -3.45 -9.18 -12.64
C THR A 182 -2.20 -9.85 -13.23
N GLY A 183 -1.03 -9.64 -12.62
CA GLY A 183 0.26 -10.04 -13.20
C GLY A 183 0.75 -9.15 -14.34
N THR A 184 -0.06 -8.20 -14.83
CA THR A 184 0.26 -7.41 -16.03
C THR A 184 0.92 -6.07 -15.73
N LYS A 185 0.81 -5.56 -14.51
CA LYS A 185 1.46 -4.32 -14.09
C LYS A 185 2.66 -4.64 -13.20
N THR A 186 3.85 -4.56 -13.80
CA THR A 186 5.12 -4.87 -13.14
C THR A 186 6.05 -3.65 -13.22
N SER A 187 6.78 -3.37 -12.15
CA SER A 187 7.83 -2.35 -12.15
C SER A 187 9.22 -2.95 -12.25
N THR A 188 10.17 -2.16 -12.76
CA THR A 188 11.59 -2.53 -12.78
C THR A 188 12.07 -2.87 -11.38
N GLU A 189 12.98 -3.82 -11.29
CA GLU A 189 13.63 -4.17 -10.04
C GLU A 189 14.53 -3.05 -9.54
N PHE A 190 14.60 -2.90 -8.23
CA PHE A 190 15.51 -1.97 -7.55
C PHE A 190 15.91 -2.54 -6.19
N TYR A 191 17.00 -2.03 -5.65
CA TYR A 191 17.60 -2.48 -4.41
C TYR A 191 17.88 -1.30 -3.47
N SER A 192 17.97 -1.59 -2.18
CA SER A 192 18.16 -0.59 -1.12
C SER A 192 19.48 0.20 -1.22
N ASP A 193 20.45 -0.32 -1.95
CA ASP A 193 21.80 0.22 -2.15
C ASP A 193 22.04 0.82 -3.54
N ASP A 194 21.04 0.80 -4.43
CA ASP A 194 21.10 1.48 -5.74
C ASP A 194 21.21 3.01 -5.61
N TYR A 195 20.95 3.56 -4.41
CA TYR A 195 20.83 4.99 -4.16
C TYR A 195 21.74 5.46 -3.01
N ASP A 196 22.50 6.53 -3.29
CA ASP A 196 23.45 7.09 -2.34
C ASP A 196 22.79 7.51 -1.02
N GLY A 197 23.49 7.26 0.08
CA GLY A 197 23.00 7.45 1.44
C GLY A 197 22.15 6.31 2.01
N GLY A 198 21.52 5.47 1.17
CA GLY A 198 20.68 4.32 1.57
C GLY A 198 19.61 4.65 2.63
N LEU A 199 18.84 3.65 3.07
CA LEU A 199 18.02 3.75 4.30
C LEU A 199 18.87 3.34 5.51
N PHE A 200 19.73 4.28 5.92
CA PHE A 200 20.56 4.23 7.13
C PHE A 200 21.72 3.21 7.11
N PHE A 201 22.50 3.13 6.02
CA PHE A 201 23.59 2.15 5.87
C PHE A 201 23.03 0.72 5.93
N SER A 202 22.64 0.18 4.77
CA SER A 202 22.15 -1.19 4.62
C SER A 202 23.08 -2.17 5.36
N ASN A 203 22.50 -3.22 5.94
CA ASN A 203 23.17 -4.24 6.76
C ASN A 203 24.19 -5.11 5.97
N ASN A 204 24.93 -4.55 5.01
CA ASN A 204 25.73 -5.24 3.98
C ASN A 204 24.93 -6.26 3.14
N THR A 205 23.59 -6.22 3.20
CA THR A 205 22.69 -7.06 2.40
C THR A 205 21.70 -6.17 1.69
N PRO A 206 21.86 -5.97 0.36
CA PRO A 206 20.90 -5.28 -0.47
C PRO A 206 19.51 -5.92 -0.38
N GLU A 207 18.51 -5.16 0.04
CA GLU A 207 17.12 -5.61 0.05
C GLU A 207 16.43 -5.18 -1.25
N LYS A 208 15.80 -6.13 -1.93
CA LYS A 208 15.10 -5.91 -3.20
C LYS A 208 13.74 -5.25 -2.97
N GLY A 209 13.33 -4.38 -3.88
CA GLY A 209 12.01 -3.74 -3.88
C GLY A 209 11.80 -2.73 -2.77
N TYR A 210 12.83 -2.37 -2.00
CA TYR A 210 12.75 -1.44 -0.88
C TYR A 210 13.91 -0.44 -0.91
N THR A 211 13.60 0.86 -0.85
CA THR A 211 14.62 1.91 -0.85
C THR A 211 14.10 3.24 -0.28
N LEU A 212 14.95 4.28 -0.31
CA LEU A 212 14.65 5.64 0.13
C LEU A 212 13.32 6.15 -0.43
N PRO A 213 12.52 6.90 0.35
CA PRO A 213 11.28 7.45 -0.17
C PRO A 213 11.59 8.37 -1.36
N CYS A 214 10.79 8.25 -2.41
CA CYS A 214 10.88 9.08 -3.61
C CYS A 214 12.17 8.95 -4.43
N SER A 215 13.01 7.92 -4.19
CA SER A 215 14.26 7.75 -4.96
C SER A 215 14.06 7.04 -6.30
N VAL A 216 13.08 6.14 -6.38
CA VAL A 216 12.60 5.59 -7.65
C VAL A 216 11.53 6.54 -8.16
N VAL A 217 11.69 7.02 -9.40
CA VAL A 217 10.64 7.79 -10.06
C VAL A 217 9.41 6.88 -10.15
N THR A 218 8.43 7.14 -9.29
CA THR A 218 7.09 6.52 -9.35
C THR A 218 6.33 7.19 -10.50
N ALA A 219 6.89 7.13 -11.71
CA ALA A 219 6.11 7.41 -12.89
C ALA A 219 5.08 6.28 -12.93
N ILE A 220 3.81 6.65 -12.78
CA ILE A 220 2.79 5.92 -13.50
C ILE A 220 3.19 6.10 -14.94
N SER A 221 3.99 5.19 -15.48
CA SER A 221 4.13 5.06 -16.91
C SER A 221 2.70 4.86 -17.37
N ASP A 222 2.13 5.86 -18.04
CA ASP A 222 0.92 5.64 -18.81
C ASP A 222 1.12 4.35 -19.58
N ILE A 223 0.15 3.47 -19.44
CA ILE A 223 0.18 2.09 -19.90
C ILE A 223 0.61 2.06 -21.36
N THR A 224 1.89 1.79 -21.63
CA THR A 224 2.29 1.23 -22.91
C THR A 224 2.00 -0.27 -22.82
N LYS A 225 0.72 -0.61 -22.95
CA LYS A 225 0.36 -1.95 -23.41
C LYS A 225 1.04 -2.09 -24.79
N PRO A 226 1.80 -3.16 -25.07
CA PRO A 226 1.87 -3.61 -26.44
C PRO A 226 0.42 -3.83 -26.87
N GLU A 227 -0.06 -3.06 -27.87
CA GLU A 227 -1.44 -3.21 -28.33
C GLU A 227 -1.64 -4.68 -28.73
N SER A 228 -2.45 -5.41 -27.95
CA SER A 228 -2.92 -6.71 -28.36
C SER A 228 -3.68 -6.50 -29.67
N PRO A 229 -3.31 -7.22 -30.76
CA PRO A 229 -3.82 -6.93 -32.09
C PRO A 229 -5.34 -6.98 -32.10
N VAL A 230 -5.94 -6.03 -32.81
CA VAL A 230 -7.39 -6.02 -33.03
C VAL A 230 -7.76 -7.20 -33.91
N ILE A 231 -8.62 -8.08 -33.40
CA ILE A 231 -9.09 -9.27 -34.12
C ILE A 231 -10.52 -9.09 -34.64
N SER A 232 -11.27 -8.12 -34.12
CA SER A 232 -12.64 -7.87 -34.56
C SER A 232 -13.12 -6.45 -34.23
N HIS A 233 -14.04 -5.96 -35.06
CA HIS A 233 -14.80 -4.74 -34.83
C HIS A 233 -16.31 -5.06 -34.81
N GLU A 234 -17.00 -4.50 -33.83
CA GLU A 234 -18.45 -4.59 -33.69
C GLU A 234 -19.06 -3.20 -33.60
N TYR A 235 -20.26 -3.03 -34.16
CA TYR A 235 -20.96 -1.76 -34.18
C TYR A 235 -22.33 -1.93 -33.54
N TYR A 236 -22.76 -0.97 -32.74
CA TYR A 236 -24.03 -1.00 -32.04
C TYR A 236 -24.75 0.34 -32.19
N ASN A 237 -26.08 0.31 -32.22
CA ASN A 237 -26.85 1.53 -32.06
C ASN A 237 -26.83 2.01 -30.59
N VAL A 238 -27.37 3.20 -30.33
CA VAL A 238 -27.41 3.78 -28.97
C VAL A 238 -28.30 3.00 -28.00
N GLN A 239 -29.17 2.12 -28.49
CA GLN A 239 -29.98 1.20 -27.69
C GLN A 239 -29.28 -0.14 -27.41
N GLY A 240 -28.03 -0.32 -27.86
CA GLY A 240 -27.26 -1.56 -27.65
C GLY A 240 -27.56 -2.69 -28.62
N ALA A 241 -28.33 -2.46 -29.69
CA ALA A 241 -28.55 -3.47 -30.73
C ALA A 241 -27.35 -3.52 -31.69
N ARG A 242 -26.85 -4.73 -31.96
CA ARG A 242 -25.72 -4.97 -32.86
C ARG A 242 -26.11 -4.66 -34.31
N LEU A 243 -25.23 -3.95 -35.01
CA LEU A 243 -25.35 -3.59 -36.42
C LEU A 243 -24.45 -4.53 -37.25
N SER A 244 -24.88 -4.82 -38.48
CA SER A 244 -24.16 -5.71 -39.39
C SER A 244 -22.92 -5.08 -40.03
N LYS A 245 -22.84 -3.74 -40.04
CA LYS A 245 -21.72 -2.97 -40.58
C LYS A 245 -21.62 -1.61 -39.89
N GLU A 246 -20.51 -0.93 -40.09
CA GLU A 246 -20.30 0.45 -39.64
C GLU A 246 -21.31 1.42 -40.27
N PRO A 247 -21.99 2.27 -39.49
CA PRO A 247 -22.83 3.33 -40.02
C PRO A 247 -22.03 4.36 -40.82
N GLU A 248 -22.62 4.84 -41.93
CA GLU A 248 -22.04 5.90 -42.76
C GLU A 248 -22.24 7.28 -42.13
N THR A 249 -23.33 7.47 -41.38
CA THR A 249 -23.69 8.71 -40.71
C THR A 249 -24.39 8.41 -39.37
N GLY A 250 -24.49 9.43 -38.51
CA GLY A 250 -25.20 9.36 -37.24
C GLY A 250 -24.32 8.93 -36.06
N LEU A 251 -24.99 8.63 -34.95
CA LEU A 251 -24.38 8.28 -33.68
C LEU A 251 -24.45 6.76 -33.43
N PHE A 252 -23.31 6.13 -33.17
CA PHE A 252 -23.21 4.69 -32.89
C PHE A 252 -22.10 4.39 -31.88
N ILE A 253 -22.05 3.16 -31.39
CA ILE A 253 -21.00 2.64 -30.53
C ILE A 253 -20.12 1.71 -31.37
N HIS A 254 -18.81 1.93 -31.34
CA HIS A 254 -17.80 1.06 -31.94
C HIS A 254 -17.09 0.30 -30.83
N ARG A 255 -17.14 -1.03 -30.89
CA ARG A 255 -16.46 -1.93 -29.96
C ARG A 255 -15.33 -2.66 -30.69
N THR A 256 -14.13 -2.51 -30.19
CA THR A 256 -12.92 -3.18 -30.68
C THR A 256 -12.63 -4.37 -29.78
N ILE A 257 -12.46 -5.56 -30.35
CA ILE A 257 -12.11 -6.79 -29.63
C ILE A 257 -10.65 -7.12 -29.92
N LYS A 258 -9.87 -7.32 -28.85
CA LYS A 258 -8.44 -7.62 -28.90
C LYS A 258 -8.19 -9.12 -28.76
N ALA A 259 -7.05 -9.60 -29.27
CA ALA A 259 -6.68 -11.02 -29.23
C ALA A 259 -6.57 -11.60 -27.81
N ASP A 260 -6.38 -10.75 -26.80
CA ASP A 260 -6.32 -11.10 -25.39
C ASP A 260 -7.71 -11.25 -24.73
N GLY A 261 -8.79 -11.16 -25.51
CA GLY A 261 -10.17 -11.25 -25.02
C GLY A 261 -10.70 -9.96 -24.40
N THR A 262 -9.89 -8.90 -24.30
CA THR A 262 -10.35 -7.59 -23.87
C THR A 262 -11.11 -6.87 -24.98
N SER A 263 -11.96 -5.91 -24.60
CA SER A 263 -12.64 -5.06 -25.57
C SER A 263 -12.70 -3.61 -25.13
N GLU A 264 -12.55 -2.70 -26.07
CA GLU A 264 -12.72 -1.25 -25.87
C GLU A 264 -13.96 -0.79 -26.61
N SER A 265 -14.70 0.18 -26.05
CA SER A 265 -15.92 0.71 -26.67
C SER A 265 -15.88 2.22 -26.69
N VAL A 266 -16.10 2.81 -27.86
CA VAL A 266 -16.12 4.26 -28.08
C VAL A 266 -17.42 4.69 -28.74
N LYS A 267 -17.90 5.87 -28.38
CA LYS A 267 -19.07 6.51 -28.97
C LYS A 267 -18.62 7.33 -30.18
N VAL A 268 -19.14 7.03 -31.37
CA VAL A 268 -18.74 7.65 -32.63
C VAL A 268 -19.89 8.46 -33.22
N ILE A 269 -19.61 9.71 -33.57
CA ILE A 269 -20.55 10.58 -34.31
C ILE A 269 -19.96 10.82 -35.69
N LYS A 270 -20.67 10.38 -36.73
CA LYS A 270 -20.34 10.69 -38.12
C LYS A 270 -21.32 11.69 -38.71
N SER A 271 -20.81 12.85 -39.08
CA SER A 271 -21.56 13.88 -39.80
C SER A 271 -21.74 13.47 -41.27
N MET A 272 -22.86 13.85 -41.89
CA MET A 272 -22.93 13.87 -43.36
C MET A 272 -21.85 14.81 -43.89
N LYS A 273 -21.08 14.37 -44.88
CA LYS A 273 -20.23 15.27 -45.68
C LYS A 273 -21.08 16.14 -46.58
#